data_AF-A0A6G1WUQ5-F1
#
_entry.id   AF-A0A6G1WUQ5-F1
#
_cell.length_a   1.000
_cell.length_b   1.000
_cell.length_c   1.000
_cell.angle_alpha   90.00
_cell.angle_beta   90.00
_cell.angle_gamma   90.00
#
_symmetry.space_group_name_H-M   'P 1'
#
loop_
_entity.id
_entity.type
_entity.pdbx_description
1 polymer ?
#
loop_
_entity_poly.entity_id
_entity_poly.type
_entity_poly.pdbx_seq_one_letter_code
_entity_poly.pdbx_strand_id
1 'polypeptide(L)'
;MADRFNEGEIVVCIDASGKHSLTEGKEYRVICVSTSGGSIQLRNDQGRRVGALARRFKKVEQKSQRQAEYEMKLALYAASGGLFPYPEAPKKVPRSIKIDPRDAKAALTKMLKEVYGIDATVEQVIGAMDKSLELVLGA
;
A
#
# COMPACT_ATOMS: atom_id res chain seq x y z
N MET A 1 16.80 -11.15 -2.79
CA MET A 1 15.96 -9.95 -2.91
C MET A 1 15.72 -9.41 -1.50
N ALA A 2 16.15 -8.19 -1.19
CA ALA A 2 15.87 -7.60 0.11
C ALA A 2 14.42 -7.10 0.11
N ASP A 3 13.59 -7.64 1.01
CA ASP A 3 12.22 -7.15 1.20
C ASP A 3 12.27 -5.65 1.53
N ARG A 4 11.70 -4.84 0.64
CA ARG A 4 11.60 -3.39 0.86
C ARG A 4 10.46 -3.13 1.85
N PHE A 5 10.83 -2.72 3.05
CA PHE A 5 9.90 -2.22 4.06
C PHE A 5 9.57 -0.75 3.81
N ASN A 6 8.38 -0.31 4.24
CA ASN A 6 8.00 1.10 4.24
C ASN A 6 7.91 1.65 5.67
N GLU A 7 8.00 2.97 5.79
CA GLU A 7 7.69 3.65 7.04
C GLU A 7 6.24 3.38 7.48
N GLY A 8 6.06 3.15 8.79
CA GLY A 8 4.77 2.86 9.39
C GLY A 8 4.33 1.38 9.29
N GLU A 9 5.06 0.55 8.56
CA GLU A 9 4.76 -0.87 8.36
C GLU A 9 5.01 -1.70 9.63
N ILE A 10 4.23 -2.76 9.85
CA ILE A 10 4.45 -3.72 10.94
C ILE A 10 5.24 -4.91 10.41
N VAL A 11 6.31 -5.24 11.13
CA VAL A 11 7.24 -6.33 10.79
C VAL A 11 7.44 -7.25 11.99
N VAL A 12 7.64 -8.53 11.75
CA VAL A 12 7.98 -9.51 12.79
C VAL A 12 9.47 -9.74 12.78
N CYS A 13 10.08 -9.68 13.96
CA CYS A 13 11.48 -10.06 14.13
C CYS A 13 11.62 -11.58 13.93
N ILE A 14 12.36 -12.00 12.91
CA ILE A 14 12.68 -13.42 12.65
C ILE A 14 14.06 -13.81 13.18
N ASP A 15 14.86 -12.82 13.57
CA ASP A 15 16.20 -13.06 14.09
C ASP A 15 16.51 -12.02 15.19
N ALA A 16 16.47 -12.48 16.44
CA ALA A 16 16.77 -11.66 17.62
C ALA A 16 18.27 -11.39 17.82
N SER A 17 19.16 -11.99 17.02
CA SER A 17 20.61 -11.92 17.23
C SER A 17 21.16 -10.47 17.20
N GLY A 18 21.62 -9.96 18.34
CA GLY A 18 22.27 -8.64 18.43
C GLY A 18 21.98 -7.88 19.72
N LYS A 19 22.57 -6.68 19.86
CA LYS A 19 22.51 -5.86 21.09
C LYS A 19 21.25 -4.98 21.21
N HIS A 20 20.20 -5.26 20.45
CA HIS A 20 19.07 -4.34 20.28
C HIS A 20 17.84 -4.64 21.15
N SER A 21 17.89 -5.67 22.00
CA SER A 21 16.77 -6.11 22.85
C SER A 21 15.48 -6.31 22.03
N LEU A 22 15.58 -7.18 21.03
CA LEU A 22 14.48 -7.60 20.18
C LEU A 22 14.12 -9.04 20.51
N THR A 23 12.83 -9.33 20.55
CA THR A 23 12.28 -10.66 20.78
C THR A 23 11.85 -11.25 19.44
N GLU A 24 12.29 -12.47 19.17
CA GLU A 24 11.87 -13.20 17.97
C GLU A 24 10.37 -13.51 18.01
N GLY A 25 9.70 -13.45 16.85
CA GLY A 25 8.25 -13.61 16.73
C GLY A 25 7.44 -12.37 17.14
N LYS A 26 8.06 -11.34 17.72
CA LYS A 26 7.36 -10.12 18.13
C LYS A 26 7.22 -9.12 16.99
N GLU A 27 6.09 -8.43 17.00
CA GLU A 27 5.76 -7.37 16.04
C GLU A 27 6.38 -6.03 16.44
N TYR A 28 6.97 -5.35 15.46
CA TYR A 28 7.58 -4.04 15.60
C TYR A 28 7.10 -3.13 14.47
N ARG A 29 6.91 -1.84 14.79
CA ARG A 29 6.55 -0.83 13.80
C ARG A 29 7.79 -0.13 13.28
N VAL A 30 7.93 -0.07 11.96
CA VAL A 30 9.00 0.65 11.27
C VAL A 30 8.77 2.15 11.42
N ILE A 31 9.74 2.85 12.01
CA ILE A 31 9.74 4.32 12.15
C ILE A 31 10.33 4.96 10.91
N CYS A 32 11.43 4.43 10.40
CA CYS A 32 12.03 4.94 9.17
C CYS A 32 12.87 3.87 8.49
N VAL A 33 13.11 4.05 7.20
CA VAL A 33 13.92 3.16 6.37
C VAL A 33 15.13 3.94 5.89
N SER A 34 16.32 3.36 6.00
CA SER A 34 17.53 3.98 5.45
C SER A 34 17.39 4.19 3.95
N THR A 35 17.95 5.28 3.43
CA THR A 35 17.98 5.61 1.99
C THR A 35 18.65 4.51 1.15
N SER A 36 19.56 3.74 1.76
CA SER A 36 20.23 2.58 1.14
C SER A 36 19.43 1.28 1.23
N GLY A 37 18.28 1.25 1.91
CA GLY A 37 17.41 0.09 2.07
C GLY A 37 17.97 -1.06 2.95
N GLY A 38 19.21 -0.95 3.45
CA GLY A 38 19.86 -2.02 4.22
C GLY A 38 19.44 -2.11 5.70
N SER A 39 18.94 -1.02 6.27
CA SER A 39 18.56 -0.94 7.68
C SER A 39 17.24 -0.20 7.90
N ILE A 40 16.49 -0.66 8.89
CA ILE A 40 15.24 -0.05 9.35
C ILE A 40 15.41 0.43 10.79
N GLN A 41 14.70 1.48 11.17
CA GLN A 41 14.63 1.92 12.56
C GLN A 41 13.27 1.60 13.16
N LEU A 42 13.27 1.14 14.40
CA LEU A 42 12.09 0.67 15.13
C LEU A 42 12.28 0.91 16.63
N ARG A 43 11.20 0.79 17.41
CA ARG A 43 11.29 0.78 18.87
C ARG A 43 11.48 -0.65 19.37
N ASN A 44 12.51 -0.88 20.17
CA ASN A 44 12.75 -2.19 20.78
C ASN A 44 11.81 -2.46 21.96
N ASP A 45 12.01 -3.59 22.64
CA ASP A 45 11.17 -4.01 23.78
C ASP A 45 11.23 -3.06 24.98
N GLN A 46 12.27 -2.23 25.05
CA GLN A 46 12.47 -1.20 26.07
C GLN A 46 11.93 0.18 25.63
N GLY A 47 11.27 0.26 24.48
CA GLY A 47 10.75 1.51 23.90
C GLY A 47 11.82 2.41 23.28
N ARG A 48 13.09 1.98 23.23
CA ARG A 48 14.20 2.74 22.65
C ARG A 48 14.23 2.60 21.14
N ARG A 49 14.54 3.70 20.45
CA ARG A 49 14.74 3.69 18.99
C ARG A 49 16.06 3.00 18.66
N VAL A 50 16.01 1.96 17.85
CA VAL A 50 17.17 1.16 17.42
C VAL A 50 17.18 1.02 15.91
N GLY A 51 18.37 1.05 15.31
CA GLY A 51 18.57 0.70 13.90
C GLY A 51 18.94 -0.78 13.79
N ALA A 52 18.17 -1.54 13.02
CA ALA A 52 18.38 -2.97 12.81
C ALA A 52 18.39 -3.30 11.30
N LEU A 53 19.04 -4.41 10.93
CA LEU A 53 19.12 -4.82 9.54
C LEU A 53 17.76 -5.34 9.05
N ALA A 54 17.32 -4.87 7.88
CA ALA A 54 16.03 -5.23 7.29
C ALA A 54 15.85 -6.76 7.14
N ARG A 55 16.93 -7.48 6.79
CA ARG A 55 16.94 -8.95 6.63
C ARG A 55 16.55 -9.75 7.88
N ARG A 56 16.54 -9.12 9.07
CA ARG A 56 16.18 -9.76 10.34
C ARG A 56 14.69 -9.70 10.63
N PHE A 57 13.92 -9.13 9.70
CA PHE A 57 12.49 -8.94 9.85
C PHE A 57 11.78 -9.54 8.67
N LYS A 58 10.57 -10.02 8.92
CA LYS A 58 9.63 -10.47 7.90
C LYS A 58 8.44 -9.54 7.91
N LYS A 59 7.93 -9.21 6.72
CA LYS A 59 6.71 -8.43 6.56
C LYS A 59 5.54 -9.17 7.18
N VAL A 60 4.83 -8.53 8.10
CA VAL A 60 3.54 -9.05 8.54
C VAL A 60 2.56 -8.73 7.43
N GLU A 61 2.12 -9.74 6.71
CA GLU A 61 0.87 -9.62 5.98
C GLU A 61 -0.21 -9.45 7.02
N GLN A 62 -0.56 -8.20 7.33
CA GLN A 62 -1.75 -7.91 8.11
C GLN A 62 -2.93 -8.45 7.31
N LYS A 63 -3.36 -9.66 7.65
CA LYS A 63 -4.67 -10.14 7.26
C LYS A 63 -5.65 -9.12 7.82
N SER A 64 -6.43 -8.54 6.93
CA SER A 64 -7.50 -7.64 7.36
C SER A 64 -8.40 -8.38 8.36
N GLN A 65 -8.97 -7.69 9.35
CA GLN A 65 -9.93 -8.31 10.28
C GLN A 65 -11.03 -9.08 9.53
N ARG A 66 -11.46 -8.55 8.38
CA ARG A 66 -12.41 -9.20 7.46
C ARG A 66 -11.91 -10.53 6.87
N GLN A 67 -10.61 -10.67 6.61
CA GLN A 67 -10.01 -11.95 6.18
C GLN A 67 -9.93 -12.95 7.33
N ALA A 68 -9.59 -12.52 8.53
CA ALA A 68 -9.57 -13.40 9.70
C ALA A 68 -10.99 -13.91 10.04
N GLU A 69 -11.99 -13.03 10.00
CA GLU A 69 -13.41 -13.40 10.17
C GLU A 69 -13.89 -14.37 9.07
N TYR A 70 -13.46 -14.16 7.83
CA TYR A 70 -13.79 -15.06 6.71
C TYR A 70 -13.23 -16.47 6.93
N GLU A 71 -11.94 -16.59 7.28
CA GLU A 71 -11.30 -17.88 7.56
C GLU A 71 -11.96 -18.59 8.74
N MET A 72 -12.36 -17.86 9.78
CA MET A 72 -13.09 -18.41 10.92
C MET A 72 -14.48 -18.93 10.52
N LYS A 73 -15.23 -18.19 9.70
CA LYS A 73 -16.53 -18.66 9.16
C LYS A 73 -16.37 -19.86 8.24
N LEU A 74 -15.28 -19.93 7.48
CA LEU A 74 -15.00 -21.03 6.58
C LEU A 74 -14.68 -22.32 7.37
N ALA A 75 -13.90 -22.18 8.44
CA ALA A 75 -13.65 -23.27 9.38
C ALA A 75 -14.94 -23.74 10.08
N LEU A 76 -15.82 -22.81 10.48
CA LEU A 76 -17.11 -23.14 11.07
C LEU A 76 -18.03 -23.87 10.08
N TYR A 77 -18.09 -23.41 8.83
CA TYR A 77 -18.82 -24.09 7.75
C TYR A 77 -18.34 -25.53 7.59
N ALA A 78 -17.03 -25.75 7.48
CA ALA A 78 -16.43 -27.07 7.34
C ALA A 78 -16.70 -27.97 8.56
N ALA A 79 -16.57 -27.44 9.78
CA ALA A 79 -16.83 -28.17 11.02
C ALA A 79 -18.32 -28.52 11.20
N SER A 80 -19.21 -27.69 10.68
CA SER A 80 -20.66 -27.89 10.74
C SER A 80 -21.22 -28.80 9.63
N GLY A 81 -20.36 -29.28 8.71
CA GLY A 81 -20.81 -30.05 7.54
C GLY A 81 -21.75 -29.26 6.62
N GLY A 82 -21.61 -27.93 6.58
CA GLY A 82 -22.44 -27.07 5.75
C GLY A 82 -23.79 -26.67 6.34
N LEU A 83 -23.99 -26.81 7.66
CA LEU A 83 -25.19 -26.29 8.34
C LEU A 83 -25.27 -24.77 8.32
N PHE A 84 -24.11 -24.10 8.33
CA PHE A 84 -24.02 -22.65 8.16
C PHE A 84 -23.93 -22.28 6.66
N PRO A 85 -24.34 -21.06 6.27
CA PRO A 85 -24.12 -20.60 4.91
C PRO A 85 -22.62 -20.50 4.60
N TYR A 86 -22.23 -20.84 3.37
CA TYR A 86 -20.87 -20.69 2.91
C TYR A 86 -20.47 -19.21 2.95
N PRO A 87 -19.34 -18.85 3.59
CA PRO A 87 -18.98 -17.45 3.73
C PRO A 87 -18.59 -16.82 2.40
N GLU A 88 -18.90 -15.54 2.24
CA GLU A 88 -18.44 -14.74 1.10
C GLU A 88 -17.03 -14.20 1.35
N ALA A 89 -16.16 -14.32 0.35
CA ALA A 89 -14.81 -13.79 0.43
C ALA A 89 -14.85 -12.26 0.57
N PRO A 90 -14.03 -11.67 1.45
CA PRO A 90 -14.00 -10.23 1.63
C PRO A 90 -13.55 -9.56 0.34
N LYS A 91 -14.37 -8.63 -0.17
CA LYS A 91 -14.04 -7.82 -1.34
C LYS A 91 -12.79 -6.99 -1.03
N LYS A 92 -11.80 -7.04 -1.93
CA LYS A 92 -10.63 -6.16 -1.85
C LYS A 92 -11.12 -4.71 -1.91
N VAL A 93 -10.96 -4.00 -0.81
CA VAL A 93 -11.29 -2.57 -0.78
C VAL A 93 -10.23 -1.87 -1.63
N PRO A 94 -10.60 -1.07 -2.65
CA PRO A 94 -9.62 -0.30 -3.39
C PRO A 94 -8.84 0.57 -2.41
N ARG A 95 -7.51 0.48 -2.46
CA ARG A 95 -6.66 1.36 -1.65
C ARG A 95 -6.89 2.78 -2.16
N SER A 96 -7.41 3.66 -1.32
CA SER A 96 -7.51 5.08 -1.68
C SER A 96 -6.10 5.64 -1.73
N ILE A 97 -5.63 5.97 -2.93
CA ILE A 97 -4.40 6.74 -3.11
C ILE A 97 -4.83 8.20 -3.12
N LYS A 98 -4.36 8.97 -2.13
CA LYS A 98 -4.48 10.42 -2.18
C LYS A 98 -3.44 10.92 -3.18
N ILE A 99 -3.91 11.47 -4.29
CA ILE A 99 -3.07 12.13 -5.29
C ILE A 99 -3.22 13.63 -5.07
N ASP A 100 -2.11 14.35 -5.02
CA ASP A 100 -2.15 15.80 -4.94
C ASP A 100 -2.81 16.37 -6.21
N PRO A 101 -3.78 17.31 -6.08
CA PRO A 101 -4.51 17.83 -7.23
C PRO A 101 -3.60 18.45 -8.32
N ARG A 102 -2.43 18.98 -7.94
CA ARG A 102 -1.44 19.53 -8.87
C ARG A 102 -0.81 18.44 -9.73
N ASP A 103 -0.44 17.32 -9.12
CA ASP A 103 0.16 16.19 -9.82
C ASP A 103 -0.84 15.52 -10.76
N ALA A 104 -2.10 15.40 -10.32
CA ALA A 104 -3.20 14.92 -11.15
C ALA A 104 -3.41 15.84 -12.38
N LYS A 105 -3.44 17.16 -12.19
CA LYS A 105 -3.57 18.13 -13.30
C LYS A 105 -2.41 18.03 -14.28
N ALA A 106 -1.17 17.93 -13.78
CA ALA A 106 0.01 17.82 -14.63
C ALA A 106 0.01 16.51 -15.44
N ALA A 107 -0.32 15.39 -14.78
CA ALA A 107 -0.41 14.09 -15.44
C ALA A 107 -1.48 14.05 -16.53
N LEU A 108 -2.68 14.58 -16.25
CA LEU A 108 -3.76 14.66 -17.22
C LEU A 108 -3.44 15.62 -18.38
N THR A 109 -2.81 16.76 -18.11
CA THR A 109 -2.36 17.69 -19.17
C THR A 109 -1.32 17.04 -20.07
N LYS A 110 -0.37 16.31 -19.49
CA LYS A 110 0.62 15.54 -20.25
C LYS A 110 -0.04 14.46 -21.11
N MET A 111 -1.03 13.76 -20.56
CA MET A 111 -1.80 12.74 -21.28
C MET A 111 -2.58 13.32 -22.47
N LEU A 112 -3.17 14.52 -22.34
CA LEU A 112 -3.83 15.21 -23.45
C LEU A 112 -2.88 15.46 -24.63
N LYS A 113 -1.66 15.88 -24.33
CA LYS A 113 -0.64 16.12 -25.35
C LYS A 113 -0.11 14.82 -25.97
N GLU A 114 0.24 13.84 -25.14
CA GLU A 114 0.90 12.61 -25.61
C GLU A 114 -0.04 11.63 -26.30
N VAL A 115 -1.28 11.51 -25.82
CA VAL A 115 -2.25 10.54 -26.36
C VAL A 115 -3.12 11.16 -27.45
N TYR A 116 -3.54 12.41 -27.29
CA TYR A 116 -4.50 13.06 -28.17
C TYR A 116 -3.90 14.15 -29.06
N GLY A 117 -2.62 14.51 -28.87
CA GLY A 117 -1.97 15.59 -29.62
C GLY A 117 -2.55 16.98 -29.34
N ILE A 118 -3.36 17.12 -28.28
CA ILE A 118 -4.01 18.37 -27.95
C ILE A 118 -3.06 19.19 -27.09
N ASP A 119 -2.57 20.31 -27.62
CA ASP A 119 -1.73 21.25 -26.87
C ASP A 119 -2.62 22.21 -26.05
N ALA A 120 -3.34 21.65 -25.09
CA ALA A 120 -4.23 22.38 -24.19
C ALA A 120 -4.14 21.85 -22.76
N THR A 121 -4.43 22.71 -21.79
CA THR A 121 -4.53 22.29 -20.39
C THR A 121 -5.87 21.60 -20.14
N VAL A 122 -5.92 20.76 -19.10
CA VAL A 122 -7.15 20.07 -18.69
C VAL A 122 -8.29 21.06 -18.43
N GLU A 123 -7.99 22.24 -17.89
CA GLU A 123 -8.98 23.30 -17.64
C GLU A 123 -9.53 23.92 -18.93
N GLN A 124 -8.67 24.12 -19.93
CA GLN A 124 -9.09 24.59 -21.24
C GLN A 124 -9.97 23.57 -21.95
N VAL A 125 -9.65 22.28 -21.84
CA VAL A 125 -10.47 21.20 -22.41
C VAL A 125 -11.83 21.13 -21.72
N ILE A 126 -11.87 21.14 -20.38
CA ILE A 126 -13.13 21.13 -19.62
C ILE A 126 -13.98 22.36 -19.96
N GLY A 127 -13.38 23.55 -20.01
CA GLY A 127 -14.08 24.78 -20.37
C GLY A 127 -14.56 24.82 -21.84
N ALA A 128 -13.92 24.06 -22.73
CA ALA A 128 -14.34 23.91 -24.12
C ALA A 128 -15.38 22.80 -24.31
N MET A 129 -15.48 21.81 -23.41
CA MET A 129 -16.53 20.79 -23.50
C MET A 129 -17.94 21.38 -23.35
N ASP A 130 -18.10 22.48 -22.62
CA ASP A 130 -19.37 23.23 -22.53
C ASP A 130 -19.72 24.02 -23.81
N LYS A 131 -18.75 24.16 -24.73
CA LYS A 131 -18.91 24.87 -26.00
C LYS A 131 -18.34 24.01 -27.13
N SER A 132 -19.14 23.05 -27.61
CA SER A 132 -18.98 22.32 -28.88
C SER A 132 -17.59 22.45 -29.53
N LEU A 133 -16.69 21.50 -29.23
CA LEU A 133 -15.34 21.46 -29.75
C LEU A 133 -15.33 21.29 -31.29
N GLU A 134 -14.95 22.34 -32.02
CA GLU A 134 -14.52 22.21 -33.42
C GLU A 134 -13.05 21.75 -33.46
N LEU A 135 -12.83 20.52 -33.93
CA LEU A 135 -11.50 19.98 -34.22
C LEU A 135 -11.11 20.35 -35.65
N VAL A 136 -10.26 21.36 -35.80
CA VAL A 136 -9.62 21.66 -37.09
C VAL A 136 -8.37 20.79 -37.22
N LEU A 137 -8.46 19.77 -38.05
CA LEU A 137 -7.30 18.98 -38.49
C LEU A 137 -6.55 19.82 -39.55
N GLY A 138 -5.37 20.33 -39.18
CA GLY A 138 -4.44 20.91 -40.15
C GLY A 138 -3.89 19.83 -41.08
N ALA A 139 -3.94 20.11 -42.39
CA ALA A 139 -3.40 19.26 -43.45
C ALA A 139 -1.87 19.16 -43.41
#